data_AF-A0A533VWZ1-F1
#
_entry.id   AF-A0A533VWZ1-F1
#
_cell.length_a   1.000
_cell.length_b   1.000
_cell.length_c   1.000
_cell.angle_alpha   90.00
_cell.angle_beta   90.00
_cell.angle_gamma   90.00
#
_symmetry.space_group_name_H-M   'P 1'
#
loop_
_entity.id
_entity.type
_entity.pdbx_description
1 polymer ?
#
loop_
_entity_poly.entity_id
_entity_poly.type
_entity_poly.pdbx_seq_one_letter_code
_entity_poly.pdbx_strand_id
1 'polypeptide(L)'
;RLETEFVACEPTAVPSTTRGKFTYDYADAAEHTPLVKMYSIGHSTPNPPIHAGGLRFHGKAPSLSLLIHLGVVKSVAFPQTKVFEAAKIFAQTEGVIAAPESAHGLRYAIDEAIRCRKTGEKKVIAFNNCGHGLLDLSAYDEYNKGKLVDWEPAEIQLFEYLKR
;
A
#
# COMPACT_ATOMS: atom_id res chain seq x y z
N ARG A 1 16.19 18.91 8.66
CA ARG A 1 15.60 17.55 8.74
C ARG A 1 14.22 17.72 9.35
N LEU A 2 13.17 17.14 8.76
CA LEU A 2 11.83 17.23 9.34
C LEU A 2 11.82 16.48 10.68
N GLU A 3 11.06 17.00 11.65
CA GLU A 3 10.85 16.34 12.95
C GLU A 3 9.93 15.13 12.80
N THR A 4 8.97 15.19 11.88
CA THR A 4 7.99 14.14 11.60
C THR A 4 8.46 13.19 10.50
N GLU A 5 8.23 11.89 10.70
CA GLU A 5 8.43 10.86 9.69
C GLU A 5 7.12 10.58 8.95
N PHE A 6 7.14 10.67 7.61
CA PHE A 6 6.00 10.32 6.76
C PHE A 6 6.23 8.96 6.11
N VAL A 7 5.22 8.10 6.16
CA VAL A 7 5.29 6.73 5.66
C VAL A 7 4.06 6.43 4.82
N ALA A 8 4.27 6.04 3.57
CA ALA A 8 3.26 5.50 2.67
C ALA A 8 3.33 3.98 2.68
N CYS A 9 2.18 3.32 2.81
CA CYS A 9 2.08 1.86 2.83
C CYS A 9 1.33 1.38 1.58
N GLU A 10 1.82 0.32 0.96
CA GLU A 10 1.22 -0.30 -0.24
C GLU A 10 1.18 -1.83 -0.10
N PRO A 11 0.43 -2.56 -0.94
CA PRO A 11 0.47 -4.02 -0.93
C PRO A 11 1.74 -4.52 -1.65
N THR A 12 2.32 -5.63 -1.18
CA THR A 12 3.39 -6.30 -1.93
C THR A 12 2.89 -6.86 -3.27
N ALA A 13 1.58 -7.06 -3.41
CA ALA A 13 0.92 -7.45 -4.64
C ALA A 13 0.89 -6.34 -5.71
N VAL A 14 0.92 -5.06 -5.33
CA VAL A 14 0.96 -3.93 -6.27
C VAL A 14 2.03 -2.93 -5.78
N PRO A 15 3.33 -3.30 -5.90
CA PRO A 15 4.42 -2.61 -5.22
C PRO A 15 4.98 -1.42 -6.05
N SER A 16 4.11 -0.47 -6.40
CA SER A 16 4.44 0.66 -7.28
C SER A 16 5.61 1.50 -6.80
N THR A 17 5.71 1.77 -5.51
CA THR A 17 6.74 2.67 -4.96
C THR A 17 7.93 1.96 -4.34
N THR A 18 7.75 0.70 -3.92
CA THR A 18 8.82 -0.11 -3.33
C THR A 18 9.60 -0.92 -4.36
N ARG A 19 8.96 -1.31 -5.48
CA ARG A 19 9.60 -2.09 -6.55
C ARG A 19 9.41 -1.52 -7.96
N GLY A 20 8.42 -0.64 -8.17
CA GLY A 20 8.21 0.04 -9.45
C GLY A 20 9.29 1.07 -9.79
N LYS A 21 9.15 1.76 -10.91
CA LYS A 21 10.09 2.81 -11.34
C LYS A 21 9.44 4.19 -11.38
N PHE A 22 10.22 5.21 -11.06
CA PHE A 22 9.84 6.61 -11.20
C PHE A 22 10.01 7.06 -12.67
N THR A 23 8.96 6.88 -13.46
CA THR A 23 8.96 7.05 -14.92
C THR A 23 7.73 7.83 -15.41
N TYR A 24 7.67 8.14 -16.70
CA TYR A 24 6.43 8.60 -17.31
C TYR A 24 5.57 7.39 -17.67
N ASP A 25 4.29 7.44 -17.31
CA ASP A 25 3.30 6.41 -17.64
C ASP A 25 1.90 7.03 -17.70
N TYR A 26 0.94 6.32 -18.29
CA TYR A 26 -0.45 6.74 -18.30
C TYR A 26 -1.05 6.65 -16.88
N ALA A 27 -1.86 7.63 -16.51
CA ALA A 27 -2.57 7.65 -15.23
C ALA A 27 -3.87 6.83 -15.25
N ASP A 28 -4.14 6.11 -16.34
CA ASP A 28 -5.27 5.21 -16.48
C ASP A 28 -4.90 4.07 -17.43
N ALA A 29 -5.60 2.94 -17.27
CA ALA A 29 -5.35 1.75 -18.09
C ALA A 29 -5.86 1.88 -19.53
N ALA A 30 -6.68 2.89 -19.84
CA ALA A 30 -7.27 3.11 -21.17
C ALA A 30 -6.50 4.15 -22.01
N GLU A 31 -5.38 4.67 -21.48
CA GLU A 31 -4.52 5.66 -22.15
C GLU A 31 -5.25 6.96 -22.54
N HIS A 32 -6.24 7.38 -21.75
CA HIS A 32 -6.98 8.62 -21.98
C HIS A 32 -6.36 9.86 -21.33
N THR A 33 -5.53 9.65 -20.31
CA THR A 33 -4.77 10.72 -19.64
C THR A 33 -3.48 11.03 -20.40
N PRO A 34 -2.91 12.24 -20.25
CA PRO A 34 -1.53 12.47 -20.66
C PRO A 34 -0.57 11.61 -19.83
N LEU A 35 0.63 11.36 -20.35
CA LEU A 35 1.71 10.75 -19.57
C LEU A 35 2.07 11.65 -18.38
N VAL A 36 2.13 11.05 -17.19
CA VAL A 36 2.53 11.74 -15.95
C VAL A 36 3.76 11.10 -15.34
N LYS A 37 4.61 11.91 -14.71
CA LYS A 37 5.81 11.42 -14.02
C LYS A 37 5.42 10.86 -12.64
N MET A 38 5.45 9.54 -12.49
CA MET A 38 5.07 8.86 -11.26
C MET A 38 5.84 7.55 -11.03
N TYR A 39 5.79 7.04 -9.80
CA TYR A 39 6.10 5.63 -9.57
C TYR A 39 5.02 4.76 -10.19
N SER A 40 5.43 3.79 -11.00
CA SER A 40 4.53 2.90 -11.71
C SER A 40 5.08 1.46 -11.78
N ILE A 41 4.18 0.49 -11.82
CA ILE A 41 4.44 -0.89 -12.27
C ILE A 41 3.92 -1.18 -13.68
N GLY A 42 3.45 -0.17 -14.42
CA GLY A 42 2.86 -0.26 -15.75
C GLY A 42 1.33 -0.17 -15.75
N HIS A 43 0.74 0.74 -16.53
CA HIS A 43 -0.72 0.96 -16.58
C HIS A 43 -1.54 -0.24 -17.05
N SER A 44 -0.96 -1.13 -17.84
CA SER A 44 -1.62 -2.35 -18.30
C SER A 44 -1.34 -3.55 -17.40
N THR A 45 -0.68 -3.37 -16.26
CA THR A 45 -0.31 -4.49 -15.38
C THR A 45 -1.57 -5.12 -14.80
N PRO A 46 -1.79 -6.43 -15.01
CA PRO A 46 -2.99 -7.09 -14.55
C PRO A 46 -3.00 -7.19 -13.02
N ASN A 47 -4.18 -7.05 -12.43
CA ASN A 47 -4.34 -7.30 -11.01
C ASN A 47 -4.23 -8.79 -10.69
N PRO A 48 -3.50 -9.17 -9.63
CA PRO A 48 -3.46 -10.56 -9.19
C PRO A 48 -4.87 -11.03 -8.76
N PRO A 49 -5.34 -12.20 -9.24
CA PRO A 49 -6.71 -12.66 -9.02
C PRO A 49 -7.03 -13.00 -7.56
N ILE A 50 -5.99 -13.21 -6.73
CA ILE A 50 -6.09 -13.63 -5.33
C ILE A 50 -5.91 -12.47 -4.34
N HIS A 51 -5.83 -11.23 -4.82
CA HIS A 51 -5.56 -10.07 -3.96
C HIS A 51 -6.86 -9.42 -3.49
N ALA A 52 -7.14 -9.58 -2.21
CA ALA A 52 -8.32 -9.03 -1.54
C ALA A 52 -8.00 -7.75 -0.73
N GLY A 53 -6.73 -7.32 -0.70
CA GLY A 53 -6.28 -6.16 0.07
C GLY A 53 -6.59 -4.79 -0.56
N GLY A 54 -7.27 -4.72 -1.71
CA GLY A 54 -7.53 -3.45 -2.39
C GLY A 54 -6.25 -2.81 -2.96
N LEU A 55 -6.15 -1.48 -3.00
CA LEU A 55 -4.95 -0.74 -3.46
C LEU A 55 -4.35 -1.24 -4.80
N ARG A 56 -5.22 -1.52 -5.77
CA ARG A 56 -4.90 -2.18 -7.04
C ARG A 56 -4.30 -1.28 -8.13
N PHE A 57 -4.24 0.03 -7.87
CA PHE A 57 -3.84 0.99 -8.88
C PHE A 57 -2.32 0.94 -9.13
N HIS A 58 -1.92 0.90 -10.42
CA HIS A 58 -0.55 0.63 -10.86
C HIS A 58 0.44 1.75 -10.53
N GLY A 59 -0.05 2.98 -10.42
CA GLY A 59 0.75 4.17 -10.19
C GLY A 59 0.49 4.83 -8.83
N LYS A 60 1.24 5.89 -8.51
CA LYS A 60 0.91 6.81 -7.40
C LYS A 60 0.91 8.25 -7.88
N ALA A 61 0.19 9.13 -7.18
CA ALA A 61 0.11 10.54 -7.56
C ALA A 61 1.52 11.14 -7.82
N PRO A 62 1.71 11.99 -8.86
CA PRO A 62 3.01 12.57 -9.18
C PRO A 62 3.69 13.31 -8.02
N SER A 63 2.90 14.04 -7.22
CA SER A 63 3.39 14.75 -6.03
C SER A 63 3.92 13.79 -4.96
N LEU A 64 3.16 12.74 -4.62
CA LEU A 64 3.61 11.71 -3.68
C LEU A 64 4.84 10.97 -4.22
N SER A 65 4.84 10.65 -5.52
CA SER A 65 5.96 9.99 -6.18
C SER A 65 7.24 10.81 -6.07
N LEU A 66 7.16 12.12 -6.29
CA LEU A 66 8.29 13.02 -6.12
C LEU A 66 8.78 13.07 -4.67
N LEU A 67 7.88 13.14 -3.69
CA LEU A 67 8.25 13.16 -2.27
C LEU A 67 8.92 11.86 -1.82
N ILE A 68 8.47 10.71 -2.35
CA ILE A 68 9.14 9.41 -2.12
C ILE A 68 10.51 9.40 -2.80
N HIS A 69 10.59 9.86 -4.05
CA HIS A 69 11.84 9.89 -4.82
C HIS A 69 12.92 10.75 -4.15
N LEU A 70 12.53 11.86 -3.53
CA LEU A 70 13.41 12.76 -2.78
C LEU A 70 13.71 12.28 -1.35
N GLY A 71 13.15 11.13 -0.93
CA GLY A 71 13.36 10.57 0.41
C GLY A 71 12.64 11.33 1.54
N VAL A 72 11.67 12.20 1.21
CA VAL A 72 10.85 12.94 2.18
C VAL A 72 9.79 12.03 2.80
N VAL A 73 9.23 11.13 1.99
CA VAL A 73 8.25 10.11 2.42
C VAL A 73 8.88 8.73 2.24
N LYS A 74 8.88 7.92 3.30
CA LYS A 74 9.28 6.51 3.22
C LYS A 74 8.16 5.70 2.59
N SER A 75 8.51 4.70 1.79
CA SER A 75 7.53 3.73 1.30
C SER A 75 7.83 2.33 1.82
N VAL A 76 6.78 1.61 2.21
CA VAL A 76 6.83 0.24 2.70
C VAL A 76 5.70 -0.58 2.08
N ALA A 77 5.95 -1.87 1.85
CA ALA A 77 4.95 -2.78 1.31
C ALA A 77 4.63 -3.89 2.31
N PHE A 78 3.36 -4.30 2.37
CA PHE A 78 2.90 -5.40 3.23
C PHE A 78 2.18 -6.50 2.46
N PRO A 79 2.40 -7.77 2.83
CA PRO A 79 1.58 -8.88 2.36
C PRO A 79 0.16 -8.79 2.96
N GLN A 80 -0.84 -9.23 2.19
CA GLN A 80 -2.25 -9.08 2.58
C GLN A 80 -2.59 -9.83 3.88
N THR A 81 -1.97 -10.98 4.14
CA THR A 81 -2.21 -11.72 5.40
C THR A 81 -1.84 -10.90 6.64
N LYS A 82 -0.79 -10.08 6.56
CA LYS A 82 -0.35 -9.17 7.64
C LYS A 82 -1.25 -7.96 7.78
N VAL A 83 -1.80 -7.48 6.67
CA VAL A 83 -2.79 -6.40 6.65
C VAL A 83 -4.08 -6.85 7.35
N PHE A 84 -4.60 -8.03 7.04
CA PHE A 84 -5.79 -8.57 7.71
C PHE A 84 -5.55 -8.97 9.17
N GLU A 85 -4.34 -9.40 9.53
CA GLU A 85 -3.93 -9.58 10.93
C GLU A 85 -4.09 -8.27 11.72
N ALA A 86 -3.58 -7.16 11.18
CA ALA A 86 -3.70 -5.85 11.79
C ALA A 86 -5.17 -5.39 11.89
N ALA A 87 -5.93 -5.57 10.83
CA ALA A 87 -7.34 -5.21 10.78
C ALA A 87 -8.17 -5.98 11.83
N LYS A 88 -7.88 -7.27 12.02
CA LYS A 88 -8.50 -8.10 13.05
C LYS A 88 -8.17 -7.61 14.46
N ILE A 89 -6.91 -7.27 14.73
CA ILE A 89 -6.51 -6.70 16.02
C ILE A 89 -7.32 -5.42 16.30
N PHE A 90 -7.37 -4.50 15.34
CA PHE A 90 -8.07 -3.22 15.50
C PHE A 90 -9.58 -3.37 15.68
N ALA A 91 -10.21 -4.31 14.98
CA ALA A 91 -11.61 -4.64 15.21
C ALA A 91 -11.85 -5.21 16.62
N GLN A 92 -10.93 -6.02 17.14
CA GLN A 92 -11.05 -6.63 18.47
C GLN A 92 -10.74 -5.67 19.62
N THR A 93 -9.85 -4.69 19.42
CA THR A 93 -9.42 -3.76 20.48
C THR A 93 -10.19 -2.44 20.45
N GLU A 94 -10.49 -1.91 19.26
CA GLU A 94 -11.12 -0.60 19.07
C GLU A 94 -12.57 -0.69 18.57
N GLY A 95 -13.06 -1.88 18.19
CA GLY A 95 -14.42 -2.06 17.68
C GLY A 95 -14.65 -1.56 16.26
N VAL A 96 -13.58 -1.22 15.52
CA VAL A 96 -13.68 -0.68 14.15
C VAL A 96 -13.21 -1.71 13.12
N ILE A 97 -14.10 -2.05 12.19
CA ILE A 97 -13.74 -2.86 11.01
C ILE A 97 -13.18 -1.91 9.95
N ALA A 98 -11.86 -1.83 9.83
CA ALA A 98 -11.19 -0.97 8.85
C ALA A 98 -11.39 -1.48 7.41
N ALA A 99 -11.33 -0.61 6.40
CA ALA A 99 -11.20 -1.09 5.03
C ALA A 99 -9.85 -1.83 4.84
N PRO A 100 -9.76 -2.87 4.01
CA PRO A 100 -8.48 -3.53 3.70
C PRO A 100 -7.39 -2.55 3.27
N GLU A 101 -7.75 -1.49 2.54
CA GLU A 101 -6.85 -0.40 2.15
C GLU A 101 -6.32 0.38 3.36
N SER A 102 -7.18 0.73 4.30
CA SER A 102 -6.80 1.44 5.54
C SER A 102 -5.88 0.59 6.41
N ALA A 103 -6.10 -0.73 6.40
CA ALA A 103 -5.35 -1.67 7.22
C ALA A 103 -3.85 -1.74 6.86
N HIS A 104 -3.43 -1.27 5.68
CA HIS A 104 -2.01 -1.17 5.32
C HIS A 104 -1.27 -0.14 6.19
N GLY A 105 -1.87 1.04 6.39
CA GLY A 105 -1.32 2.06 7.30
C GLY A 105 -1.40 1.65 8.76
N LEU A 106 -2.51 1.01 9.14
CA LEU A 106 -2.69 0.44 10.47
C LEU A 106 -1.63 -0.63 10.79
N ARG A 107 -1.26 -1.49 9.83
CA ARG A 107 -0.21 -2.49 10.01
C ARG A 107 1.10 -1.83 10.42
N TYR A 108 1.52 -0.79 9.69
CA TYR A 108 2.73 -0.04 10.02
C TYR A 108 2.62 0.63 11.40
N ALA A 109 1.46 1.21 11.72
CA ALA A 109 1.25 1.86 13.02
C ALA A 109 1.39 0.87 14.18
N ILE A 110 0.85 -0.35 14.06
CA ILE A 110 1.00 -1.41 15.05
C ILE A 110 2.46 -1.85 15.17
N ASP A 111 3.15 -2.05 14.05
CA ASP A 111 4.58 -2.42 14.04
C ASP A 111 5.46 -1.37 14.72
N GLU A 112 5.22 -0.09 14.42
CA GLU A 112 5.96 1.03 15.01
C GLU A 112 5.65 1.17 16.51
N ALA A 113 4.40 0.95 16.94
CA ALA A 113 4.04 0.93 18.35
C ALA A 113 4.74 -0.21 19.11
N ILE A 114 4.81 -1.41 18.51
CA ILE A 114 5.55 -2.55 19.06
C ILE A 114 7.05 -2.23 19.13
N ARG A 115 7.63 -1.60 18.10
CA ARG A 115 9.03 -1.18 18.09
C ARG A 115 9.31 -0.19 19.21
N CYS A 116 8.50 0.86 19.34
CA CYS A 116 8.60 1.87 20.39
C CYS A 116 8.55 1.25 21.79
N ARG A 117 7.65 0.28 22.02
CA ARG A 117 7.61 -0.48 23.28
C ARG A 117 8.90 -1.25 23.55
N LYS A 118 9.51 -1.88 22.54
CA LYS A 118 10.76 -2.63 22.67
C LYS A 118 11.98 -1.73 22.91
N THR A 119 12.01 -0.55 22.30
CA THR A 119 13.12 0.40 22.39
C THR A 119 12.99 1.40 23.54
N GLY A 120 11.82 1.49 24.16
CA GLY A 120 11.51 2.51 25.17
C GLY A 120 11.30 3.91 24.58
N GLU A 121 11.18 4.02 23.25
CA GLU A 121 11.01 5.29 22.56
C GLU A 121 9.56 5.78 22.68
N LYS A 122 9.37 7.05 23.05
CA LYS A 122 8.04 7.68 23.10
C LYS A 122 7.79 8.39 21.77
N LYS A 123 6.76 7.96 21.03
CA LYS A 123 6.30 8.60 19.79
C LYS A 123 4.77 8.75 19.80
N VAL A 124 4.29 9.78 19.12
CA VAL A 124 2.90 9.86 18.69
C VAL A 124 2.82 9.27 17.28
N ILE A 125 1.97 8.26 17.11
CA ILE A 125 1.74 7.61 15.82
C ILE A 125 0.34 7.97 15.36
N ALA A 126 0.24 8.71 14.26
CA ALA A 126 -1.02 8.99 13.59
C ALA A 126 -1.07 8.21 12.28
N PHE A 127 -2.20 7.54 12.02
CA PHE A 127 -2.46 6.89 10.74
C PHE A 127 -3.82 7.34 10.21
N ASN A 128 -3.99 7.30 8.89
CA ASN A 128 -5.24 7.64 8.24
C ASN A 128 -6.11 6.39 8.06
N ASN A 129 -7.21 6.29 8.81
CA ASN A 129 -8.26 5.30 8.56
C ASN A 129 -9.19 5.85 7.47
N CYS A 130 -8.87 5.60 6.20
CA CYS A 130 -9.56 6.22 5.07
C CYS A 130 -10.96 5.64 4.78
N GLY A 131 -11.34 4.52 5.40
CA GLY A 131 -12.66 3.92 5.22
C GLY A 131 -12.94 2.73 6.15
N HIS A 132 -14.20 2.30 6.19
CA HIS A 132 -14.63 1.11 6.93
C HIS A 132 -14.73 -0.12 6.00
N GLY A 133 -14.57 -1.32 6.55
CA GLY A 133 -14.61 -2.59 5.83
C GLY A 133 -15.95 -3.33 5.86
N LEU A 134 -17.05 -2.65 6.20
CA LEU A 134 -18.38 -3.28 6.32
C LEU A 134 -18.88 -3.93 5.03
N LEU A 135 -18.40 -3.47 3.86
CA LEU A 135 -18.73 -4.04 2.56
C LEU A 135 -17.64 -4.97 2.02
N ASP A 136 -16.53 -5.13 2.76
CA ASP A 136 -15.38 -5.96 2.40
C ASP A 136 -15.31 -7.24 3.26
N LEU A 137 -16.40 -7.58 3.96
CA LEU A 137 -16.47 -8.69 4.91
C LEU A 137 -16.17 -10.06 4.27
N SER A 138 -16.36 -10.22 2.96
CA SER A 138 -15.94 -11.44 2.26
C SER A 138 -14.42 -11.66 2.32
N ALA A 139 -13.63 -10.60 2.20
CA ALA A 139 -12.18 -10.68 2.31
C ALA A 139 -11.73 -11.02 3.75
N TYR A 140 -12.43 -10.47 4.75
CA TYR A 140 -12.24 -10.85 6.15
C TYR A 140 -12.58 -12.32 6.41
N ASP A 141 -13.66 -12.83 5.82
CA ASP A 141 -14.05 -14.23 5.93
C ASP A 141 -13.01 -15.16 5.29
N GLU A 142 -12.47 -14.80 4.11
CA GLU A 142 -11.36 -15.52 3.48
C GLU A 142 -10.12 -15.55 4.36
N TYR A 143 -9.74 -14.43 5.00
CA TYR A 143 -8.66 -14.39 5.96
C TYR A 143 -8.91 -15.32 7.15
N ASN A 144 -10.09 -15.23 7.76
CA ASN A 144 -10.45 -16.05 8.93
C ASN A 144 -10.49 -17.55 8.63
N LYS A 145 -10.81 -17.92 7.38
CA LYS A 145 -10.77 -19.30 6.89
C LYS A 145 -9.37 -19.75 6.43
N GLY A 146 -8.36 -18.88 6.54
CA GLY A 146 -6.99 -19.18 6.11
C GLY A 146 -6.84 -19.33 4.59
N LYS A 147 -7.72 -18.71 3.80
CA LYS A 147 -7.74 -18.83 2.33
C LYS A 147 -6.94 -17.76 1.61
N LEU A 148 -6.63 -16.64 2.28
CA LEU A 148 -5.81 -15.59 1.67
C LEU A 148 -4.38 -16.08 1.48
N VAL A 149 -3.86 -15.87 0.27
CA VAL A 149 -2.50 -16.25 -0.14
C VAL A 149 -1.74 -14.99 -0.49
N ASP A 150 -0.59 -14.78 0.12
CA ASP A 150 0.25 -13.64 -0.22
C ASP A 150 0.83 -13.80 -1.63
N TRP A 151 0.88 -12.69 -2.36
CA TRP A 151 1.34 -12.66 -3.73
C TRP A 151 2.20 -11.43 -3.98
N GLU A 152 3.24 -11.60 -4.77
CA GLU A 152 4.09 -10.52 -5.25
C GLU A 152 4.44 -10.77 -6.72
N PRO A 153 4.56 -9.72 -7.55
CA PRO A 153 4.97 -9.88 -8.93
C PRO A 153 6.42 -10.40 -8.99
N ALA A 154 6.70 -11.43 -9.77
CA ALA A 154 8.07 -11.91 -9.98
C ALA A 154 8.91 -10.83 -10.69
N GLU A 155 8.33 -10.23 -11.74
CA GLU A 155 8.93 -9.18 -12.54
C GLU A 155 7.96 -8.00 -12.69
N ILE A 156 8.52 -6.80 -12.85
CA ILE A 156 7.76 -5.59 -13.17
C ILE A 156 8.17 -5.14 -14.56
N GLN A 157 7.26 -5.33 -15.52
CA GLN A 157 7.45 -4.90 -16.90
C GLN A 157 6.93 -3.47 -17.05
N LEU A 158 7.76 -2.62 -17.64
CA LEU A 158 7.43 -1.23 -17.86
C LEU A 158 7.47 -0.89 -19.33
N PHE A 159 6.63 0.04 -19.71
CA PHE A 159 6.56 0.60 -21.04
C PHE A 159 7.63 1.69 -21.21
N GLU A 160 8.28 1.69 -22.36
CA GLU A 160 9.16 2.77 -22.78
C GLU A 160 8.44 3.64 -23.82
N TYR A 161 8.06 4.85 -23.42
CA TYR A 161 7.34 5.80 -24.27
C TYR A 161 8.25 6.78 -25.01
N LEU A 162 9.45 7.01 -24.48
CA LEU A 162 10.41 7.95 -25.02
C LEU A 162 11.64 7.20 -25.50
N LYS A 163 11.90 7.22 -26.81
CA LYS A 163 13.21 6.82 -27.33
C LYS A 163 14.23 7.90 -26.93
N ARG A 164 15.38 7.46 -26.42
CA ARG A 164 16.50 8.35 -26.06
C ARG A 164 17.01 9.15 -27.24
#